data_AF-A0A9Q1LZW9-F1
#
_entry.id   AF-A0A9Q1LZW9-F1
#
_cell.length_a   1.000
_cell.length_b   1.000
_cell.length_c   1.000
_cell.angle_alpha   90.00
_cell.angle_beta   90.00
_cell.angle_gamma   90.00
#
_symmetry.space_group_name_H-M   'P 1'
#
loop_
_entity.id
_entity.type
_entity.pdbx_description
1 polymer ?
#
loop_
_entity_poly.entity_id
_entity_poly.type
_entity_poly.pdbx_seq_one_letter_code
_entity_poly.pdbx_strand_id
1 'polypeptide(L)' 'MILSFLLFINLAESSQVTDAVNRRRTLRCLKVVNVKNGDTCFDVSKTFGLGSNVFNVFNPNLNCTALFVGQWLCIDGTLS' A
#
# COMPACT_ATOMS: atom_id res chain seq x y z
N MET A 1 47.05 10.61 -19.08
CA MET A 1 46.23 10.87 -17.88
C MET A 1 44.76 11.17 -18.18
N ILE A 2 44.44 11.83 -19.31
CA ILE A 2 43.06 12.13 -19.72
C ILE A 2 42.35 10.89 -20.31
N LEU A 3 43.05 10.07 -21.12
CA LEU A 3 42.51 8.80 -21.63
C LEU A 3 42.16 7.80 -20.52
N SER A 4 42.91 7.81 -19.41
CA SER A 4 42.66 6.96 -18.24
C SER A 4 41.36 7.33 -17.54
N PHE A 5 41.07 8.64 -17.43
CA PHE A 5 39.82 9.16 -16.87
C PHE A 5 38.60 8.80 -17.72
N LEU A 6 38.73 8.84 -19.05
CA LEU A 6 37.64 8.50 -19.97
C LEU A 6 37.24 7.02 -19.91
N LEU A 7 38.17 6.11 -19.57
CA LEU A 7 37.85 4.69 -19.39
C LEU A 7 36.94 4.45 -18.17
N PHE A 8 37.11 5.23 -17.09
CA PHE A 8 36.30 5.12 -15.88
C PHE A 8 34.87 5.66 -16.07
N ILE A 9 34.69 6.67 -16.92
CA ILE A 9 33.36 7.23 -17.22
C ILE A 9 32.48 6.20 -17.96
N ASN A 10 33.07 5.39 -18.84
CA ASN A 10 32.34 4.34 -19.57
C ASN A 10 31.94 3.12 -18.72
N LEU A 11 32.43 2.99 -17.49
CA LEU A 11 32.03 1.95 -16.53
C LEU A 11 30.96 2.42 -15.54
N ALA A 12 30.61 3.71 -15.57
CA ALA A 12 29.70 4.34 -14.63
C ALA A 12 28.34 4.69 -15.24
N GLU A 13 27.87 3.94 -16.24
CA GLU A 13 26.48 4.06 -16.71
C GLU A 13 25.87 2.67 -16.94
N SER A 14 25.59 2.00 -15.82
CA SER A 14 24.55 0.97 -15.78
C SER A 14 23.50 1.41 -14.77
N SER A 15 22.74 2.44 -15.13
CA SER A 15 21.50 2.79 -14.43
C SER A 15 20.41 1.87 -14.97
N GLN A 16 20.28 0.72 -14.30
CA GLN A 16 19.19 -0.25 -14.34
C GLN A 16 17.95 0.17 -15.16
N VAL A 17 17.89 -0.29 -16.42
CA VAL A 17 16.65 -0.31 -17.22
C VAL A 17 16.11 -1.73 -17.22
N THR A 18 15.65 -2.22 -16.06
CA THR A 18 14.92 -3.50 -15.95
C THR A 18 13.77 -3.49 -14.93
N ASP A 19 13.21 -2.32 -14.56
CA ASP A 19 12.11 -2.24 -13.57
C ASP A 19 10.71 -2.05 -14.21
N ALA A 20 10.54 -2.44 -15.47
CA ALA A 20 9.20 -2.66 -16.04
C ALA A 20 8.63 -4.05 -15.64
N VAL A 21 9.32 -4.80 -14.78
CA VAL A 21 8.85 -6.08 -14.23
C VAL A 21 8.27 -5.82 -12.83
N ASN A 22 6.97 -5.52 -12.77
CA ASN A 22 6.12 -5.61 -11.57
C ASN A 22 6.47 -4.68 -10.40
N ARG A 23 6.21 -3.37 -10.54
CA ARG A 23 6.08 -2.46 -9.39
C ARG A 23 4.83 -2.84 -8.59
N ARG A 24 4.90 -3.90 -7.78
CA ARG A 24 3.88 -4.23 -6.78
C ARG A 24 3.85 -3.08 -5.79
N ARG A 25 2.94 -2.12 -6.03
CA ARG A 25 2.68 -1.08 -5.05
C ARG A 25 2.24 -1.75 -3.76
N THR A 26 2.98 -1.49 -2.70
CA THR A 26 2.72 -1.99 -1.37
C THR A 26 1.73 -1.07 -0.69
N LEU A 27 0.66 -1.62 -0.12
CA LEU A 27 -0.26 -0.84 0.69
C LEU A 27 0.36 -0.57 2.05
N ARG A 28 0.56 0.71 2.39
CA ARG A 28 0.91 1.15 3.74
C ARG A 28 -0.31 1.75 4.40
N CYS A 29 -0.76 1.15 5.49
CA CYS A 29 -1.81 1.74 6.32
C CYS A 29 -1.27 2.92 7.13
N LEU A 30 -1.97 4.04 7.10
CA LEU A 30 -1.62 5.28 7.80
C LEU A 30 -2.48 5.47 9.06
N LYS A 31 -3.76 5.08 9.00
CA LYS A 31 -4.69 5.20 10.12
C LYS A 31 -5.55 3.96 10.26
N VAL A 32 -5.69 3.49 11.49
CA VAL A 32 -6.49 2.32 11.85
C VAL A 32 -7.58 2.66 12.85
N VAL A 33 -8.63 1.84 12.85
CA VAL A 33 -9.68 1.83 13.86
C VAL A 33 -9.95 0.41 14.32
N ASN A 34 -10.36 0.24 15.57
CA ASN A 34 -10.76 -1.07 16.09
C ASN A 34 -12.26 -1.28 15.90
N VAL A 35 -12.65 -2.49 15.51
CA VAL A 35 -14.04 -2.92 15.46
C VAL A 35 -14.64 -2.95 16.87
N LYS A 36 -15.86 -2.42 17.00
CA LYS A 36 -16.70 -2.44 18.20
C LYS A 36 -17.91 -3.36 18.01
N ASN A 37 -18.60 -3.66 19.10
CA ASN A 37 -19.79 -4.50 19.04
C ASN A 37 -20.89 -3.83 18.19
N GLY A 38 -21.38 -4.55 17.18
CA GLY A 38 -22.40 -4.07 16.25
C GLY A 38 -21.86 -3.35 15.01
N ASP A 39 -20.54 -3.13 14.90
CA ASP A 39 -19.95 -2.56 13.69
C ASP A 39 -20.12 -3.51 12.49
N THR A 40 -20.35 -2.92 11.32
CA THR A 40 -20.24 -3.60 10.03
C THR A 40 -19.18 -2.93 9.16
N CYS A 41 -18.64 -3.63 8.17
CA CYS A 41 -17.75 -3.00 7.19
C CYS A 41 -18.39 -1.79 6.50
N PHE A 42 -19.70 -1.88 6.21
CA PHE A 42 -20.44 -0.79 5.56
C PHE A 42 -20.48 0.45 6.45
N ASP A 43 -20.83 0.28 7.73
CA ASP A 43 -20.94 1.40 8.67
C ASP A 43 -19.58 2.05 8.92
N VAL A 44 -18.52 1.25 9.14
CA VAL A 44 -17.16 1.77 9.31
C VAL A 44 -16.71 2.54 8.06
N SER A 45 -16.86 1.94 6.86
CA SER A 45 -16.51 2.61 5.60
C SER A 45 -17.25 3.94 5.45
N LYS A 46 -18.56 3.95 5.70
CA LYS A 46 -19.42 5.14 5.61
C LYS A 46 -19.02 6.21 6.63
N THR A 47 -18.76 5.83 7.88
CA THR A 47 -18.34 6.75 8.96
C THR A 47 -17.07 7.51 8.59
N PHE A 48 -16.12 6.86 7.90
CA PHE A 48 -14.87 7.50 7.46
C PHE A 48 -14.92 8.03 6.02
N GLY A 49 -16.10 8.08 5.39
CA GLY A 49 -16.26 8.61 4.05
C GLY A 49 -15.57 7.80 2.96
N LEU A 50 -15.28 6.53 3.22
CA LEU A 50 -14.67 5.61 2.25
C LEU A 50 -15.76 4.93 1.42
N GLY A 51 -15.54 4.88 0.11
CA GLY A 51 -16.28 3.96 -0.75
C GLY A 51 -15.85 2.52 -0.49
N SER A 52 -16.77 1.57 -0.64
CA SER A 52 -16.53 0.14 -0.41
C SER A 52 -15.33 -0.41 -1.19
N ASN A 53 -15.11 0.04 -2.43
CA ASN A 53 -13.94 -0.36 -3.22
C ASN A 53 -12.62 0.09 -2.58
N VAL A 54 -12.55 1.32 -2.08
CA VAL A 54 -11.35 1.86 -1.43
C VAL A 54 -11.11 1.15 -0.10
N PHE A 55 -12.17 0.97 0.69
CA PHE A 55 -12.10 0.25 1.96
C PHE A 55 -11.60 -1.19 1.78
N ASN A 56 -12.05 -1.90 0.74
CA ASN A 56 -11.58 -3.24 0.41
C ASN A 56 -10.12 -3.25 -0.05
N VAL A 57 -9.69 -2.26 -0.82
CA VAL A 57 -8.26 -2.11 -1.21
C VAL A 57 -7.39 -1.90 0.03
N PHE A 58 -7.85 -1.13 1.02
CA PHE A 58 -7.13 -0.91 2.27
C PHE A 58 -7.13 -2.14 3.20
N ASN A 59 -8.06 -3.07 3.01
CA ASN A 59 -8.24 -4.24 3.86
C ASN A 59 -8.36 -5.52 3.01
N PRO A 60 -7.33 -5.87 2.21
CA PRO A 60 -7.45 -6.90 1.17
C PRO A 60 -7.72 -8.32 1.72
N ASN A 61 -7.45 -8.57 3.00
CA ASN A 61 -7.66 -9.86 3.66
C ASN A 61 -8.90 -9.87 4.57
N LEU A 62 -9.69 -8.79 4.57
CA LEU A 62 -10.83 -8.66 5.47
C LEU A 62 -12.03 -9.48 4.98
N ASN A 63 -12.52 -10.35 5.84
CA ASN A 63 -13.82 -10.98 5.63
C ASN A 63 -14.92 -10.21 6.40
N CYS A 64 -15.72 -9.44 5.67
CA CYS A 64 -16.78 -8.62 6.26
C CYS A 64 -17.95 -9.41 6.86
N THR A 65 -18.10 -10.71 6.56
CA THR A 65 -19.13 -11.57 7.18
C THR A 65 -18.65 -12.20 8.49
N ALA A 66 -17.35 -12.11 8.78
CA ALA A 66 -16.73 -12.69 9.98
C ALA A 66 -15.94 -11.62 10.77
N LEU A 67 -16.47 -10.39 10.80
CA LEU A 67 -15.89 -9.29 11.55
C LEU A 67 -16.00 -9.57 13.06
N PHE A 68 -14.94 -9.28 13.82
CA PHE A 68 -14.92 -9.50 15.27
C PHE A 68 -14.44 -8.27 16.05
N VAL A 69 -14.95 -8.11 17.27
CA VAL A 69 -14.59 -7.01 18.17
C VAL A 69 -13.08 -7.01 18.44
N GLY A 70 -12.45 -5.85 18.32
CA GLY A 70 -11.00 -5.68 18.50
C GLY A 70 -10.18 -5.90 17.22
N GLN A 71 -10.78 -6.29 16.10
CA GLN A 71 -10.09 -6.35 14.82
C GLN A 71 -9.69 -4.95 14.35
N TRP A 72 -8.47 -4.80 13.82
CA TRP A 72 -8.00 -3.54 13.27
C TRP A 72 -8.36 -3.40 11.80
N LEU A 73 -8.94 -2.27 11.43
CA LEU A 73 -9.32 -1.90 10.07
C LEU A 73 -8.55 -0.67 9.64
N CYS A 74 -7.99 -0.71 8.44
CA CYS A 74 -7.34 0.43 7.82
C CYS A 74 -8.37 1.37 7.19
N ILE A 75 -8.31 2.65 7.55
CA ILE A 75 -9.24 3.70 7.07
C ILE A 75 -8.53 4.84 6.33
N ASP A 76 -7.21 4.81 6.27
CA ASP A 76 -6.38 5.72 5.48
C ASP A 76 -5.08 4.99 5.12
N GLY A 77 -4.67 5.06 3.86
CA GLY A 77 -3.60 4.24 3.30
C GLY A 77 -3.03 4.83 2.01
N THR A 78 -1.78 4.48 1.74
CA THR A 78 -1.10 4.88 0.50
C THR A 78 -0.45 3.67 -0.18
N LEU A 79 -0.23 3.79 -1.48
CA LEU A 79 0.45 2.80 -2.30
C LEU A 79 1.89 3.26 -2.56
N SER A 80 2.88 2.55 -2.00
CA SER A 80 4.32 2.79 -2.19
C SER A 80 4.95 1.82 -3.18
#